data_AF-A0A9X4MGF0-F1
#
_entry.id   AF-A0A9X4MGF0-F1
#
_cell.length_a   1.000
_cell.length_b   1.000
_cell.length_c   1.000
_cell.angle_alpha   90.00
_cell.angle_beta   90.00
_cell.angle_gamma   90.00
#
_symmetry.space_group_name_H-M   'P 1'
#
loop_
_entity.id
_entity.type
_entity.pdbx_description
1 polymer ?
#
loop_
_entity_poly.entity_id
_entity_poly.type
_entity_poly.pdbx_seq_one_letter_code
_entity_poly.pdbx_strand_id
1 'polypeptide(L)'
;MKRHAFLLGCVFLLCWHTPAWAVQGHGVAEGPVVHLMAHLLLFVALLLLLYVLHTRPPDTGLSWRSLKLSLLFFLLWDVDHLFIHWFAGGMYPDIKDSGASLVGDYFVGSRTLLNLIYYWGRFDHLLCVPALWFFTSALRDFSEVIEKRRHNRAGQVS
;
A
#
# COMPACT_ATOMS: atom_id res chain seq x y z
N MET A 1 9.16 -43.12 -9.83
CA MET A 1 8.44 -43.29 -8.54
C MET A 1 8.87 -42.28 -7.46
N LYS A 2 10.17 -42.09 -7.18
CA LYS A 2 10.66 -41.19 -6.11
C LYS A 2 10.27 -39.69 -6.28
N ARG A 3 10.23 -39.19 -7.52
CA ARG A 3 9.84 -37.78 -7.81
C ARG A 3 8.36 -37.48 -7.55
N HIS A 4 7.47 -38.44 -7.85
CA HIS A 4 6.04 -38.27 -7.58
C HIS A 4 5.72 -38.39 -6.10
N ALA A 5 6.43 -39.27 -5.36
CA ALA A 5 6.33 -39.34 -3.91
C ALA A 5 6.78 -38.05 -3.23
N PHE A 6 7.84 -37.40 -3.75
CA PHE A 6 8.28 -36.09 -3.26
C PHE A 6 7.25 -34.99 -3.54
N LEU A 7 6.71 -34.93 -4.77
CA LEU A 7 5.66 -33.97 -5.13
C LEU A 7 4.37 -34.17 -4.31
N LEU A 8 3.93 -35.42 -4.12
CA LEU A 8 2.80 -35.76 -3.25
C LEU A 8 3.08 -35.37 -1.79
N GLY A 9 4.31 -35.55 -1.31
CA GLY A 9 4.71 -35.11 0.03
C GLY A 9 4.66 -33.58 0.19
N CYS A 10 5.14 -32.81 -0.80
CA CYS A 10 5.05 -31.36 -0.79
C CYS A 10 3.59 -30.87 -0.85
N VAL A 11 2.75 -31.48 -1.68
CA VAL A 11 1.31 -31.16 -1.76
C VAL A 11 0.61 -31.48 -0.43
N PHE A 12 0.92 -32.63 0.18
CA PHE A 12 0.36 -33.00 1.47
C PHE A 12 0.76 -32.03 2.59
N LEU A 13 2.01 -31.54 2.60
CA LEU A 13 2.46 -30.50 3.53
C LEU A 13 1.75 -29.15 3.33
N LEU A 14 1.43 -28.78 2.08
CA LEU A 14 0.67 -27.55 1.78
C LEU A 14 -0.81 -27.66 2.15
N CYS A 15 -1.38 -28.87 2.07
CA CYS A 15 -2.75 -29.14 2.49
C CYS A 15 -2.89 -29.36 3.99
N TRP A 16 -1.79 -29.68 4.69
CA TRP A 16 -1.74 -29.80 6.14
C TRP A 16 -1.53 -28.43 6.79
N HIS A 17 -2.56 -27.59 6.74
CA HIS A 17 -2.54 -26.31 7.44
C HIS A 17 -3.07 -26.50 8.88
N THR A 18 -2.18 -26.44 9.87
CA THR A 18 -2.61 -26.05 11.22
C THR A 18 -2.73 -24.53 11.24
N PRO A 19 -3.63 -23.92 12.04
CA PRO A 19 -3.59 -22.48 12.25
C PRO A 19 -2.16 -22.10 12.64
N ALA A 20 -1.49 -21.32 11.81
CA ALA A 20 -0.15 -20.85 12.12
C ALA A 20 -0.32 -19.75 13.18
N TRP A 21 0.00 -20.06 14.43
CA TRP A 21 0.07 -19.11 15.56
C TRP A 21 1.23 -18.10 15.39
N ALA A 22 1.60 -17.77 14.15
CA ALA A 22 2.70 -16.86 13.81
C ALA A 22 2.23 -15.41 13.68
N VAL A 23 0.91 -15.18 13.56
CA VAL A 23 0.33 -13.85 13.77
C VAL A 23 -0.14 -13.80 15.21
N GLN A 24 0.55 -13.01 16.02
CA GLN A 24 0.18 -12.76 17.40
C GLN A 24 -1.23 -12.16 17.40
N GLY A 25 -2.21 -12.93 17.89
CA GLY A 25 -3.57 -12.44 18.07
C GLY A 25 -3.56 -11.44 19.21
N HIS A 26 -3.23 -10.19 18.89
CA HIS A 26 -3.34 -9.11 19.84
C HIS A 26 -4.81 -8.91 20.23
N GLY A 27 -5.06 -8.42 21.45
CA GLY A 27 -6.43 -8.13 21.91
C GLY A 27 -7.17 -7.24 20.91
N VAL A 28 -8.51 -7.30 20.94
CA VAL A 28 -9.48 -6.76 19.96
C VAL A 28 -9.24 -5.32 19.46
N ALA A 29 -8.37 -4.54 20.12
CA ALA A 29 -8.07 -3.15 19.80
C ALA A 29 -6.63 -2.86 19.28
N GLU A 30 -5.64 -3.73 19.46
CA GLU A 30 -4.23 -3.37 19.16
C GLU A 30 -3.96 -3.30 17.64
N GLY A 31 -4.46 -4.26 16.87
CA GLY A 31 -4.24 -4.32 15.42
C GLY A 31 -4.70 -3.04 14.70
N PRO A 32 -5.97 -2.59 14.87
CA PRO A 32 -6.46 -1.36 14.27
C PRO A 32 -5.70 -0.10 14.71
N VAL A 33 -5.27 -0.04 15.98
CA VAL A 33 -4.52 1.11 16.50
C VAL A 33 -3.12 1.19 15.88
N VAL A 34 -2.38 0.08 15.87
CA VAL A 34 -1.03 0.03 15.27
C VAL A 34 -1.10 0.27 13.76
N HIS A 35 -2.12 -0.27 13.09
CA HIS A 35 -2.38 -0.02 11.67
C HIS A 35 -2.61 1.47 11.40
N LEU A 36 -3.48 2.11 12.18
CA LEU A 36 -3.74 3.55 12.08
C LEU A 36 -2.47 4.38 12.35
N MET A 37 -1.68 4.00 13.34
CA MET A 37 -0.39 4.65 13.64
C MET A 37 0.60 4.52 12.47
N ALA A 38 0.62 3.38 11.77
CA ALA A 38 1.48 3.18 10.61
C ALA A 38 1.10 4.12 9.46
N HIS A 39 -0.20 4.31 9.20
CA HIS A 39 -0.68 5.29 8.21
C HIS A 39 -0.31 6.72 8.60
N LEU A 40 -0.54 7.12 9.86
CA LEU A 40 -0.15 8.46 10.32
C LEU A 40 1.37 8.73 10.17
N LEU A 41 2.20 7.73 10.47
CA LEU A 41 3.64 7.84 10.29
C LEU A 41 4.02 7.96 8.80
N LEU A 42 3.37 7.15 7.95
CA LEU A 42 3.56 7.20 6.50
C LEU A 42 3.14 8.56 5.93
N PHE A 43 1.99 9.08 6.33
CA PHE A 43 1.49 10.42 5.96
C PHE A 43 2.54 11.51 6.23
N VAL A 44 3.06 11.56 7.45
CA VAL A 44 4.07 12.55 7.86
C VAL A 44 5.36 12.38 7.06
N ALA A 45 5.80 11.13 6.84
CA ALA A 45 6.99 10.84 6.05
C ALA A 45 6.85 11.30 4.59
N LEU A 46 5.68 11.08 3.98
CA LEU A 46 5.38 11.50 2.62
C LEU A 46 5.34 13.03 2.51
N LEU A 47 4.72 13.73 3.46
CA LEU A 47 4.71 15.19 3.51
C LEU A 47 6.13 15.76 3.64
N LEU A 48 6.93 15.21 4.55
CA LEU A 48 8.31 15.63 4.74
C LEU A 48 9.12 15.41 3.45
N LEU A 49 8.97 14.26 2.81
CA LEU A 49 9.69 13.94 1.58
C LEU A 49 9.27 14.89 0.44
N LEU A 50 7.97 15.15 0.28
CA LEU A 50 7.47 16.13 -0.68
C LEU A 50 7.99 17.54 -0.39
N TYR A 51 8.03 17.95 0.88
CA TYR A 51 8.58 19.23 1.31
C TYR A 51 10.08 19.36 0.99
N VAL A 52 10.87 18.31 1.25
CA VAL A 52 12.29 18.27 0.89
C VAL A 52 12.46 18.36 -0.64
N LEU A 53 11.66 17.63 -1.42
CA LEU A 53 11.70 17.68 -2.89
C LEU A 53 11.22 19.02 -3.46
N HIS A 54 10.45 19.80 -2.69
CA HIS A 54 10.01 21.13 -3.06
C HIS A 54 11.07 22.19 -2.74
N THR A 55 11.68 22.13 -1.55
CA THR A 55 12.71 23.08 -1.09
C THR A 55 14.08 22.86 -1.76
N ARG A 56 14.39 21.61 -2.10
CA ARG A 56 15.62 21.23 -2.81
C ARG A 56 15.22 20.48 -4.09
N PRO A 57 14.71 21.19 -5.10
CA PRO A 57 14.23 20.56 -6.32
C PRO A 57 15.38 19.81 -6.99
N PRO A 58 15.28 18.47 -7.13
CA PRO A 58 16.24 17.73 -7.91
C PRO A 58 16.06 18.06 -9.40
N ASP A 59 17.03 17.65 -10.23
CA ASP A 59 16.97 17.83 -11.68
C ASP A 59 15.60 17.48 -12.28
N THR A 60 15.21 18.18 -13.35
CA THR A 60 13.87 18.08 -13.96
C THR A 60 13.62 16.79 -14.76
N GLY A 61 14.50 15.79 -14.59
CA GLY A 61 14.45 14.49 -15.27
C GLY A 61 13.17 13.71 -15.00
N LEU A 62 12.85 12.81 -15.95
CA LEU A 62 11.64 11.99 -15.93
C LEU A 62 11.47 11.22 -14.61
N SER A 63 12.56 10.66 -14.09
CA SER A 63 12.60 9.84 -12.87
C SER A 63 12.14 10.60 -11.63
N TRP A 64 12.54 11.88 -11.50
CA TRP A 64 12.13 12.73 -10.40
C TRP A 64 10.66 13.15 -10.48
N ARG A 65 10.13 13.31 -11.70
CA ARG A 65 8.70 13.55 -11.91
C ARG A 65 7.87 12.32 -11.53
N SER A 66 8.31 11.13 -11.96
CA SER A 66 7.70 9.85 -11.57
C SER A 66 7.72 9.67 -10.05
N LEU A 67 8.83 9.98 -9.38
CA LEU A 67 8.91 9.92 -7.93
C LEU A 67 7.91 10.89 -7.26
N LYS A 68 7.85 12.16 -7.69
CA LYS A 68 6.88 13.13 -7.16
C LYS A 68 5.43 12.67 -7.33
N LEU A 69 5.08 12.15 -8.50
CA LEU A 69 3.75 11.59 -8.76
C LEU A 69 3.46 10.40 -7.85
N SER A 70 4.41 9.47 -7.72
CA SER A 70 4.28 8.33 -6.80
C SER A 70 3.98 8.78 -5.37
N LEU A 71 4.74 9.73 -4.85
CA LEU A 71 4.55 10.27 -3.49
C LEU A 71 3.18 10.94 -3.34
N LEU A 72 2.70 11.65 -4.36
CA LEU A 72 1.38 12.25 -4.35
C LEU A 72 0.27 11.19 -4.32
N PHE A 73 0.38 10.14 -5.15
CA PHE A 73 -0.60 9.05 -5.15
C PHE A 73 -0.58 8.25 -3.83
N PHE A 74 0.59 7.99 -3.25
CA PHE A 74 0.67 7.38 -1.92
C PHE A 74 0.06 8.27 -0.85
N LEU A 75 0.25 9.59 -0.92
CA LEU A 75 -0.34 10.53 0.04
C LEU A 75 -1.88 10.53 -0.08
N LEU A 76 -2.40 10.56 -1.31
CA LEU A 76 -3.84 10.47 -1.55
C LEU A 76 -4.43 9.14 -1.06
N TRP A 77 -3.74 8.04 -1.34
CA TRP A 77 -4.14 6.71 -0.86
C TRP A 77 -4.15 6.64 0.67
N ASP A 78 -3.14 7.21 1.32
CA ASP A 78 -3.05 7.20 2.78
C ASP A 78 -4.16 8.05 3.43
N VAL A 79 -4.47 9.22 2.86
CA VAL A 79 -5.59 10.06 3.30
C VAL A 79 -6.94 9.34 3.11
N ASP A 80 -7.14 8.70 1.96
CA ASP A 80 -8.35 7.92 1.68
C ASP A 80 -8.51 6.79 2.71
N HIS A 81 -7.44 6.04 2.97
CA HIS A 81 -7.44 4.96 3.95
C HIS A 81 -7.74 5.47 5.39
N LEU A 82 -7.13 6.59 5.80
CA LEU A 82 -7.43 7.26 7.09
C LEU A 82 -8.89 7.70 7.17
N PHE A 83 -9.41 8.30 6.10
CA PHE A 83 -10.79 8.76 6.02
C PHE A 83 -11.76 7.58 6.14
N ILE A 84 -11.57 6.51 5.36
CA ILE A 84 -12.44 5.33 5.37
C ILE A 84 -12.41 4.62 6.71
N HIS A 85 -11.24 4.48 7.35
CA HIS A 85 -11.12 3.84 8.67
C HIS A 85 -11.75 4.68 9.78
N TRP A 86 -11.53 6.00 9.77
CA TRP A 86 -12.18 6.90 10.72
C TRP A 86 -13.71 6.88 10.55
N PHE A 87 -14.17 6.88 9.30
CA PHE A 87 -15.57 6.95 8.95
C PHE A 87 -16.32 5.63 9.23
N ALA A 88 -15.67 4.48 8.99
CA ALA A 88 -16.19 3.16 9.34
C ALA A 88 -16.48 3.02 10.84
N GLY A 89 -15.63 3.63 11.70
CA GLY A 89 -15.83 3.63 13.14
C GLY A 89 -17.00 4.48 13.63
N GLY A 90 -17.43 5.49 12.87
CA GLY A 90 -18.46 6.45 13.26
C GLY A 90 -19.87 6.15 12.72
N MET A 91 -19.99 5.60 11.51
CA MET A 91 -21.31 5.32 10.92
C MET A 91 -21.90 3.97 11.35
N TYR A 92 -21.08 2.99 11.71
CA TYR A 92 -21.55 1.63 11.95
C TYR A 92 -20.80 0.97 13.11
N PRO A 93 -21.16 1.29 14.37
CA PRO A 93 -20.64 0.57 15.53
C PRO A 93 -20.93 -0.94 15.44
N ASP A 94 -22.00 -1.35 14.75
CA ASP A 94 -22.43 -2.74 14.57
C ASP A 94 -21.71 -3.50 13.44
N ILE A 95 -21.04 -2.82 12.50
CA ILE A 95 -20.28 -3.48 11.39
C ILE A 95 -18.90 -3.98 11.88
N LYS A 96 -18.52 -3.67 13.13
CA LYS A 96 -17.23 -4.10 13.68
C LYS A 96 -17.07 -5.62 13.81
N ASP A 97 -18.16 -6.40 13.85
CA ASP A 97 -18.08 -7.84 14.14
C ASP A 97 -18.79 -8.77 13.14
N SER A 98 -19.58 -8.27 12.20
CA SER A 98 -20.18 -9.12 11.18
C SER A 98 -19.30 -9.12 9.94
N GLY A 99 -18.99 -10.28 9.37
CA GLY A 99 -18.48 -10.42 8.00
C GLY A 99 -19.48 -9.86 6.97
N ALA A 100 -19.64 -8.55 6.99
CA ALA A 100 -20.64 -7.74 6.32
C ALA A 100 -20.39 -7.79 4.82
N SER A 101 -21.38 -8.28 4.08
CA SER A 101 -21.26 -8.37 2.62
C SER A 101 -21.22 -6.95 2.05
N LEU A 102 -20.20 -6.67 1.23
CA LEU A 102 -19.94 -5.37 0.59
C LEU A 102 -21.18 -4.75 -0.08
N VAL A 103 -22.09 -5.61 -0.52
CA VAL A 103 -23.27 -5.27 -1.32
C VAL A 103 -24.51 -5.17 -0.43
N GLY A 104 -24.72 -6.10 0.52
CA GLY A 104 -25.93 -6.16 1.33
C GLY A 104 -26.14 -4.93 2.21
N ASP A 105 -25.12 -4.52 2.95
CA ASP A 105 -25.26 -3.43 3.92
C ASP A 105 -25.19 -2.04 3.26
N TYR A 106 -24.58 -1.98 2.08
CA TYR A 106 -24.34 -0.73 1.37
C TYR A 106 -25.57 -0.25 0.59
N PHE A 107 -26.42 -1.16 0.09
CA PHE A 107 -27.63 -0.81 -0.67
C PHE A 107 -28.92 -0.71 0.18
N VAL A 108 -28.87 -1.04 1.46
CA VAL A 108 -30.03 -0.99 2.38
C VAL A 108 -30.18 0.39 3.06
N GLY A 109 -29.11 1.18 3.14
CA GLY A 109 -29.10 2.51 3.76
C GLY A 109 -29.45 3.69 2.85
N SER A 110 -29.62 4.87 3.45
CA SER A 110 -29.86 6.15 2.74
C SER A 110 -28.75 6.43 1.71
N ARG A 111 -29.10 6.74 0.46
CA ARG A 111 -28.12 7.02 -0.61
C ARG A 111 -27.58 8.44 -0.51
N THR A 112 -26.71 8.67 0.47
CA THR A 112 -26.02 9.96 0.63
C THR A 112 -24.72 9.99 -0.20
N LEU A 113 -24.30 11.16 -0.67
CA LEU A 113 -23.01 11.38 -1.34
C LEU A 113 -21.82 10.77 -0.55
N LEU A 114 -21.93 10.82 0.77
CA LEU A 114 -20.94 10.29 1.70
C LEU A 114 -20.81 8.77 1.66
N ASN A 115 -21.91 8.04 1.44
CA ASN A 115 -21.85 6.60 1.20
C ASN A 115 -21.06 6.35 -0.08
N LEU A 116 -21.39 7.06 -1.17
CA LEU A 116 -20.69 6.89 -2.46
C LEU A 116 -19.18 7.07 -2.31
N ILE A 117 -18.75 8.10 -1.59
CA ILE A 117 -17.32 8.32 -1.27
C ILE A 117 -16.76 7.12 -0.49
N TYR A 118 -17.49 6.61 0.52
CA TYR A 118 -17.09 5.42 1.28
C TYR A 118 -16.94 4.15 0.43
N TYR A 119 -17.82 3.93 -0.56
CA TYR A 119 -17.68 2.80 -1.49
C TYR A 119 -16.45 2.90 -2.36
N TRP A 120 -16.21 4.07 -2.95
CA TRP A 120 -15.04 4.29 -3.80
C TRP A 120 -13.74 4.20 -3.00
N GLY A 121 -13.69 4.75 -1.80
CA GLY A 121 -12.50 4.67 -0.94
C GLY A 121 -12.23 3.27 -0.38
N ARG A 122 -13.21 2.34 -0.44
CA ARG A 122 -12.94 0.93 -0.13
C ARG A 122 -12.12 0.22 -1.22
N PHE A 123 -11.96 0.82 -2.40
CA PHE A 123 -11.12 0.27 -3.47
C PHE A 123 -9.68 0.74 -3.32
N ASP A 124 -8.95 0.14 -2.38
CA ASP A 124 -7.54 0.45 -2.07
C ASP A 124 -6.63 0.53 -3.31
N HIS A 125 -6.93 -0.28 -4.33
CA HIS A 125 -6.13 -0.42 -5.54
C HIS A 125 -6.17 0.82 -6.45
N LEU A 126 -7.19 1.67 -6.34
CA LEU A 126 -7.38 2.81 -7.25
C LEU A 126 -6.21 3.80 -7.20
N LEU A 127 -5.68 4.03 -5.99
CA LEU A 127 -4.59 4.97 -5.75
C LEU A 127 -3.25 4.25 -5.50
N CYS A 128 -3.27 3.11 -4.82
CA CYS A 128 -2.05 2.36 -4.49
C CYS A 128 -1.33 1.81 -5.73
N VAL A 129 -2.06 1.27 -6.72
CA VAL A 129 -1.45 0.66 -7.91
C VAL A 129 -0.73 1.70 -8.78
N PRO A 130 -1.35 2.86 -9.13
CA PRO A 130 -0.62 3.94 -9.79
C PRO A 130 0.59 4.42 -8.98
N ALA A 131 0.47 4.54 -7.66
CA ALA A 131 1.58 4.96 -6.80
C ALA A 131 2.80 4.04 -6.94
N LEU A 132 2.58 2.72 -6.87
CA LEU A 132 3.62 1.69 -7.03
C LEU A 132 4.19 1.66 -8.45
N TRP A 133 3.35 1.86 -9.47
CA TRP A 133 3.82 1.93 -10.85
C TRP A 133 4.80 3.09 -11.06
N PHE A 134 4.44 4.29 -10.62
CA PHE A 134 5.32 5.45 -10.70
C PHE A 134 6.58 5.28 -9.83
N PHE A 135 6.45 4.66 -8.65
CA PHE A 135 7.57 4.40 -7.75
C PHE A 135 8.62 3.50 -8.40
N THR A 136 8.18 2.34 -8.89
CA THR A 136 9.06 1.35 -9.50
C THR A 136 9.68 1.86 -10.80
N SER A 137 8.94 2.65 -11.58
CA SER A 137 9.48 3.35 -12.76
C SER A 137 10.60 4.32 -12.38
N ALA A 138 10.40 5.15 -11.34
CA ALA A 138 11.41 6.08 -10.86
C ALA A 138 12.69 5.35 -10.39
N LEU A 139 12.54 4.26 -9.62
CA LEU A 139 13.66 3.47 -9.12
C LEU A 139 14.47 2.80 -10.24
N ARG A 140 13.79 2.28 -11.26
CA ARG A 140 14.44 1.69 -12.44
C ARG A 140 15.30 2.73 -13.15
N ASP A 141 14.72 3.89 -13.46
CA ASP A 141 15.46 4.96 -14.14
C ASP A 141 16.66 5.45 -13.32
N PHE A 142 16.50 5.60 -11.99
CA PHE A 142 17.62 5.99 -11.13
C PHE A 142 18.75 4.95 -11.16
N SER A 143 18.41 3.67 -11.16
CA SER A 143 19.39 2.58 -11.24
C SER A 143 20.17 2.63 -12.55
N GLU A 144 19.48 2.81 -13.68
CA GLU A 144 20.13 2.95 -14.99
C GLU A 144 21.05 4.18 -15.07
N VAL A 145 20.63 5.31 -14.51
CA VAL A 145 21.45 6.53 -14.47
C VAL A 145 22.72 6.31 -13.63
N ILE A 146 22.59 5.61 -12.49
CA ILE A 146 23.74 5.28 -11.63
C ILE A 146 24.69 4.32 -12.35
N GLU A 147 24.18 3.29 -13.01
CA GLU A 147 24.99 2.32 -13.77
C GLU A 147 25.77 3.01 -14.91
N LYS A 148 25.10 3.86 -15.70
CA LYS A 148 25.75 4.64 -16.78
C LYS A 148 26.86 5.53 -16.22
N ARG A 149 26.62 6.21 -15.09
CA ARG A 149 27.64 7.03 -14.41
C ARG A 149 28.83 6.20 -13.93
N ARG A 150 28.58 4.99 -13.42
CA ARG A 150 29.63 4.06 -12.96
C ARG A 150 30.49 3.57 -14.13
N HIS A 151 29.89 3.18 -15.24
CA HIS A 151 30.61 2.76 -16.45
C HIS A 151 31.47 3.88 -17.03
N ASN A 152 30.92 5.09 -17.16
CA ASN A 152 31.67 6.24 -17.67
C ASN A 152 32.89 6.59 -16.80
N ARG A 153 32.76 6.48 -15.47
CA ARG A 153 33.88 6.70 -14.55
C ARG A 153 34.96 5.63 -14.69
N ALA A 154 34.61 4.37 -14.94
CA ALA A 154 35.57 3.28 -15.12
C ALA A 154 36.38 3.42 -16.42
N GLY A 155 35.74 3.85 -17.52
CA GLY A 155 36.42 4.05 -18.81
C GLY A 155 37.27 5.32 -18.92
N GLN A 156 37.17 6.26 -17.97
CA GLN A 156 38.04 7.44 -17.89
C GLN A 156 39.34 7.20 -17.10
N VAL A 157 39.46 6.06 -16.43
CA VAL A 157 40.62 5.69 -15.60
C VAL A 157 41.52 4.66 -16.30
N SER A 158 41.12 4.17 -17.47
CA SER A 158 41.90 3.29 -18.37
C SER A 158 42.52 4.07 -19.52
#